data_AF-A0A921ZYA2-F1
#
_entry.id   AF-A0A921ZYA2-F1
#
_cell.length_a   1.000
_cell.length_b   1.000
_cell.length_c   1.000
_cell.angle_alpha   90.00
_cell.angle_beta   90.00
_cell.angle_gamma   90.00
#
_symmetry.space_group_name_H-M   'P 1'
#
loop_
_entity.id
_entity.type
_entity.pdbx_description
1 polymer ?
#
loop_
_entity_poly.entity_id
_entity_poly.type
_entity_poly.pdbx_seq_one_letter_code
_entity_poly.pdbx_strand_id
1 'polypeptide(L)'
;FTIEYEKGLQPAGRSYLTAQQPTVEIPPGYYDTGDGFYDPKTKTVYKYEDITAIIRSPSLQEQTWILENCRTSPDVPLGPRPDLYEEWLEPQEHPEPAPAPAAPSRAPLKSAYRPSTIDEDLETVRYFY
;
A
#
# COMPACT_ATOMS: atom_id res chain seq x y z
N PHE A 1 -0.94 12.39 -2.20
CA PHE A 1 0.31 13.17 -2.11
C PHE A 1 0.09 14.66 -1.90
N THR A 2 -1.11 15.10 -1.50
CA THR A 2 -1.40 16.53 -1.35
C THR A 2 -0.60 17.15 -0.20
N ILE A 3 -0.45 16.44 0.92
CA ILE A 3 0.25 16.96 2.10
C ILE A 3 1.76 17.12 1.88
N GLU A 4 2.38 16.25 1.09
CA GLU A 4 3.81 16.33 0.78
C GLU A 4 4.09 17.49 -0.18
N TYR A 5 3.15 17.80 -1.06
CA TYR A 5 3.23 18.97 -1.93
C TYR A 5 3.03 20.26 -1.13
N GLU A 6 2.01 20.33 -0.28
CA GLU A 6 1.65 21.54 0.47
C GLU A 6 2.59 21.83 1.65
N LYS A 7 3.02 20.80 2.39
CA LYS A 7 3.83 20.93 3.62
C LYS A 7 5.28 20.49 3.42
N GLY A 8 5.63 20.03 2.22
CA GLY A 8 6.94 19.46 1.92
C GLY A 8 7.08 18.00 2.38
N LEU A 9 7.98 17.28 1.72
CA LEU A 9 8.40 15.93 2.13
C LEU A 9 9.13 16.00 3.47
N GLN A 10 8.64 15.23 4.44
CA GLN A 10 9.31 15.10 5.72
C GLN A 10 10.52 14.15 5.62
N PRO A 11 11.57 14.36 6.43
CA PRO A 11 12.73 13.46 6.46
C PRO A 11 12.35 12.06 6.96
N ALA A 12 13.23 11.09 6.71
CA ALA A 12 13.08 9.72 7.21
C ALA A 12 12.83 9.71 8.74
N GLY A 13 11.86 8.89 9.17
CA GLY A 13 11.43 8.80 10.58
C GLY A 13 10.45 9.89 11.04
N ARG A 14 10.18 10.92 10.21
CA ARG A 14 9.12 11.92 10.44
C ARG A 14 8.10 11.96 9.29
N SER A 15 8.14 10.98 8.41
CA SER A 15 7.14 10.81 7.35
C SER A 15 5.75 10.68 7.96
N TYR A 16 4.77 11.32 7.32
CA TYR A 16 3.38 11.21 7.72
C TYR A 16 2.89 9.77 7.52
N LEU A 17 2.22 9.22 8.55
CA LEU A 17 1.66 7.87 8.48
C LEU A 17 0.40 7.82 7.60
N THR A 18 -0.35 8.92 7.55
CA THR A 18 -1.65 9.03 6.87
C THR A 18 -1.72 10.32 6.07
N ALA A 19 -2.52 10.32 4.99
CA ALA A 19 -2.74 11.52 4.17
C ALA A 19 -3.47 12.63 4.95
N GLN A 20 -4.31 12.28 5.91
CA GLN A 20 -5.00 13.22 6.79
C GLN A 20 -4.18 13.40 8.07
N GLN A 21 -4.04 14.67 8.48
CA GLN A 21 -3.28 15.07 9.67
C GLN A 21 -4.17 15.94 10.58
N PRO A 22 -4.20 15.72 11.90
CA PRO A 22 -3.39 14.74 12.63
C PRO A 22 -3.79 13.30 12.31
N THR A 23 -2.82 12.39 12.37
CA THR A 23 -3.10 10.96 12.20
C THR A 23 -4.09 10.52 13.27
N VAL A 24 -5.17 9.88 12.82
CA VAL A 24 -6.20 9.35 13.70
C VAL A 24 -5.65 8.12 14.43
N GLU A 25 -5.75 8.14 15.76
CA GLU A 25 -5.43 7.01 16.62
C GLU A 25 -6.54 5.95 16.52
N ILE A 26 -6.14 4.70 16.27
CA ILE A 26 -7.08 3.60 16.08
C ILE A 26 -7.39 2.96 17.43
N PRO A 27 -8.66 2.80 17.82
CA PRO A 27 -9.02 2.06 19.02
C PRO A 27 -8.52 0.60 18.97
N PRO A 28 -8.18 -0.01 20.13
CA PRO A 28 -7.71 -1.39 20.19
C PRO A 28 -8.70 -2.38 19.57
N GLY A 29 -8.23 -3.22 18.66
CA GLY A 29 -9.01 -4.23 17.95
C GLY A 29 -9.79 -3.72 16.72
N TYR A 30 -9.74 -2.42 16.44
CA TYR A 30 -10.40 -1.82 15.27
C TYR A 30 -9.45 -1.70 14.08
N TYR A 31 -10.05 -1.54 12.90
CA TYR A 31 -9.36 -1.34 11.62
C TYR A 31 -9.75 0.00 11.03
N ASP A 32 -8.78 0.71 10.48
CA ASP A 32 -8.97 2.00 9.84
C ASP A 32 -9.25 1.81 8.34
N THR A 33 -10.51 2.02 7.93
CA THR A 33 -10.96 1.82 6.53
C THR A 33 -10.81 3.06 5.65
N GLY A 34 -10.34 4.18 6.21
CA GLY A 34 -10.24 5.48 5.53
C GLY A 34 -11.53 6.30 5.57
N ASP A 35 -12.70 5.66 5.68
CA ASP A 35 -14.00 6.29 5.90
C ASP A 35 -14.51 6.16 7.35
N GLY A 36 -13.94 5.23 8.12
CA GLY A 36 -14.30 5.00 9.52
C GLY A 36 -13.48 3.91 10.19
N PHE A 37 -13.97 3.48 11.36
CA PHE A 37 -13.41 2.37 12.11
C PHE A 37 -14.25 1.11 11.94
N TYR A 38 -13.66 0.07 11.38
CA TYR A 38 -14.28 -1.25 11.28
C TYR A 38 -14.01 -2.07 12.54
N ASP A 39 -15.07 -2.60 13.14
CA ASP A 39 -14.98 -3.60 14.20
C ASP A 39 -15.22 -5.02 13.63
N PRO A 40 -14.24 -5.93 13.72
CA PRO A 40 -14.40 -7.30 13.26
C PRO A 40 -15.41 -8.12 14.07
N LYS A 41 -15.71 -7.72 15.32
CA LYS A 41 -16.66 -8.41 16.21
C LYS A 41 -18.10 -8.11 15.80
N THR A 42 -18.41 -6.84 15.57
CA THR A 42 -19.77 -6.41 15.15
C THR A 42 -19.94 -6.36 13.63
N LYS A 43 -18.85 -6.52 12.87
CA LYS A 43 -18.80 -6.50 11.39
C LYS A 43 -19.37 -5.21 10.81
N THR A 44 -19.11 -4.09 11.47
CA THR A 44 -19.70 -2.79 11.15
C THR A 44 -18.63 -1.70 11.14
N VAL A 45 -18.79 -0.73 10.24
CA VAL A 45 -17.94 0.47 10.17
C VAL A 45 -18.61 1.61 10.93
N TYR A 46 -17.88 2.21 11.87
CA TYR A 46 -18.30 3.33 12.70
C TYR A 46 -17.60 4.62 12.29
N LYS A 47 -18.17 5.78 12.65
CA LYS A 47 -17.57 7.08 12.36
C LYS A 47 -16.33 7.33 13.24
N TYR A 48 -15.33 8.03 12.70
CA TYR A 48 -14.13 8.42 13.47
C TYR A 48 -14.45 9.28 14.70
N GLU A 49 -15.36 10.24 14.55
CA GLU A 49 -15.74 11.18 15.61
C GLU A 49 -16.66 10.54 16.66
N ASP A 50 -17.46 9.56 16.25
CA ASP A 50 -18.47 8.93 17.08
C ASP A 50 -18.54 7.44 16.78
N ILE A 51 -17.90 6.65 17.64
CA ILE A 51 -17.84 5.19 17.57
C ILE A 51 -19.18 4.50 17.84
N THR A 52 -20.23 5.25 18.19
CA THR A 52 -21.59 4.73 18.30
C THR A 52 -22.38 4.87 17.00
N ALA A 53 -21.96 5.80 16.14
CA ALA A 53 -22.62 6.06 14.86
C ALA A 53 -22.14 5.10 13.78
N ILE A 54 -23.05 4.30 13.25
CA ILE A 54 -22.78 3.34 12.17
C ILE A 54 -22.79 4.06 10.82
N ILE A 55 -21.73 3.87 10.04
CA ILE A 55 -21.66 4.32 8.64
C ILE A 55 -22.30 3.26 7.74
N ARG A 56 -21.85 2.00 7.85
CA ARG A 56 -22.26 0.91 6.96
C ARG A 56 -21.88 -0.47 7.49
N SER A 57 -22.53 -1.50 6.93
CA SER A 57 -22.17 -2.91 7.08
C SER A 57 -21.46 -3.39 5.81
N PRO A 58 -20.14 -3.67 5.84
CA PRO A 58 -19.38 -4.13 4.67
C PRO A 58 -19.77 -5.55 4.23
N SER A 59 -19.55 -5.85 2.95
CA SER A 59 -19.75 -7.21 2.40
C SER A 59 -18.71 -8.21 2.91
N LEU A 60 -18.93 -9.51 2.79
CA LEU A 60 -17.94 -10.51 3.22
C LEU A 60 -16.58 -10.36 2.54
N GLN A 61 -16.58 -10.07 1.23
CA GLN A 61 -15.34 -9.84 0.49
C GLN A 61 -14.59 -8.62 1.03
N GLU A 62 -15.33 -7.56 1.32
CA GLU A 62 -14.77 -6.34 1.88
C GLU A 62 -14.27 -6.53 3.31
N GLN A 63 -14.99 -7.29 4.13
CA GLN A 63 -14.54 -7.64 5.48
C GLN A 63 -13.18 -8.36 5.44
N THR A 64 -13.02 -9.34 4.54
CA THR A 64 -11.73 -10.02 4.34
C THR A 64 -10.65 -9.04 3.90
N TRP A 65 -10.96 -8.18 2.92
CA TRP A 65 -10.01 -7.20 2.42
C TRP A 65 -9.54 -6.22 3.51
N ILE A 66 -10.47 -5.74 4.35
CA ILE A 66 -10.17 -4.86 5.49
C ILE A 66 -9.20 -5.54 6.46
N LEU A 67 -9.47 -6.80 6.83
CA LEU A 67 -8.63 -7.54 7.77
C LEU A 67 -7.19 -7.75 7.26
N GLU A 68 -7.02 -7.88 5.95
CA GLU A 68 -5.73 -8.14 5.31
C GLU A 68 -4.93 -6.87 4.99
N ASN A 69 -5.60 -5.76 4.69
CA ASN A 69 -4.94 -4.60 4.07
C ASN A 69 -5.03 -3.31 4.90
N CYS A 70 -6.01 -3.18 5.80
CA CYS A 70 -6.19 -1.95 6.56
C CYS A 70 -5.25 -1.86 7.77
N ARG A 71 -4.87 -0.63 8.11
CA ARG A 71 -4.12 -0.32 9.33
C ARG A 71 -4.95 -0.72 10.54
N THR A 72 -4.34 -1.34 11.54
CA THR A 72 -5.00 -1.79 12.77
C THR A 72 -4.16 -1.49 14.00
N SER A 73 -4.84 -1.35 15.15
CA SER A 73 -4.20 -1.35 16.47
C SER A 73 -4.57 -2.66 17.17
N PRO A 74 -3.75 -3.71 17.11
CA PRO A 74 -4.11 -5.00 17.69
C PRO A 74 -4.18 -4.93 19.22
N ASP A 75 -5.16 -5.61 19.82
CA ASP A 75 -5.31 -5.73 21.29
C ASP A 75 -4.09 -6.42 21.94
N VAL A 76 -3.46 -7.33 21.19
CA VAL A 76 -2.31 -8.11 21.63
C VAL A 76 -1.07 -7.59 20.89
N PRO A 77 0.06 -7.34 21.59
CA PRO A 77 1.30 -6.99 20.91
C PRO A 77 1.68 -8.12 19.95
N LEU A 78 2.08 -7.76 18.73
CA LEU A 78 2.41 -8.71 17.65
C LEU A 78 3.56 -9.67 18.00
N GLY A 79 4.31 -9.37 19.07
CA GLY A 79 5.46 -10.15 19.49
C GLY A 79 6.64 -10.03 18.52
N PRO A 80 7.74 -10.78 18.78
CA PRO A 80 8.84 -10.88 17.85
C PRO A 80 8.37 -11.49 16.53
N ARG A 81 8.86 -10.96 15.41
CA ARG A 81 8.68 -11.53 14.06
C ARG A 81 10.03 -12.00 13.53
N PRO A 82 10.49 -13.20 13.90
CA PRO A 82 11.83 -13.70 13.51
C PRO A 82 11.99 -13.84 12.00
N ASP A 83 10.88 -14.04 11.28
CA ASP A 83 10.82 -14.08 9.82
C ASP A 83 11.23 -12.77 9.14
N LEU A 84 11.15 -11.65 9.85
CA LEU A 84 11.58 -10.34 9.37
C LEU A 84 13.02 -9.99 9.78
N TYR A 85 13.70 -10.86 10.52
CA TYR A 85 15.06 -10.57 10.95
C TYR A 85 16.02 -10.77 9.80
N GLU A 86 16.94 -9.82 9.65
CA GLU A 86 18.07 -9.97 8.73
C GLU A 86 19.00 -11.05 9.28
N GLU A 87 19.20 -12.12 8.51
CA GLU A 87 20.32 -13.02 8.74
C GLU A 87 21.59 -12.34 8.23
N TRP A 88 22.49 -11.98 9.16
CA TRP A 88 23.80 -11.44 8.82
C TRP A 88 24.61 -12.53 8.12
N LEU A 89 24.64 -12.50 6.79
CA LEU A 89 25.50 -13.35 5.98
C LEU A 89 26.93 -12.81 6.01
N GLU A 90 27.89 -13.70 6.24
CA GLU A 90 29.30 -13.34 6.16
C GLU A 90 29.65 -12.82 4.75
N PRO A 91 30.59 -11.86 4.63
CA PRO A 91 31.05 -11.38 3.34
C PRO A 91 31.50 -12.54 2.44
N GLN A 92 30.96 -12.62 1.22
CA GLN A 92 31.44 -13.59 0.22
C GLN A 92 32.82 -13.14 -0.27
N GLU A 93 33.88 -13.77 0.24
CA GLU A 93 35.29 -13.51 -0.12
C GLU A 93 35.57 -13.76 -1.61
N HIS A 94 34.79 -14.63 -2.25
CA HIS A 94 34.91 -14.95 -3.66
C HIS A 94 33.53 -14.91 -4.31
N PRO A 95 33.20 -13.91 -5.16
CA PRO A 95 31.92 -13.88 -5.85
C PRO A 95 31.77 -15.12 -6.71
N GLU A 96 30.56 -15.69 -6.75
CA GLU A 96 30.28 -16.78 -7.69
C GLU A 96 30.59 -16.31 -9.13
N PRO A 97 31.20 -17.17 -9.96
CA PRO A 97 31.44 -16.83 -11.35
C PRO A 97 30.11 -16.45 -12.01
N ALA A 98 30.11 -15.34 -12.76
CA ALA A 98 28.91 -14.87 -13.42
C ALA A 98 28.21 -16.01 -14.16
N PRO A 99 26.87 -16.13 -14.08
CA PRO A 99 26.15 -17.16 -14.80
C PRO A 99 26.52 -17.08 -16.29
N ALA A 100 26.65 -18.24 -16.93
CA ALA A 100 27.00 -18.31 -18.35
C ALA A 100 26.09 -17.37 -19.16
N PRO A 101 26.63 -16.62 -20.14
CA PRO A 101 25.82 -15.71 -20.94
C PRO A 101 24.61 -16.48 -21.48
N ALA A 102 23.42 -15.91 -21.32
CA ALA A 102 22.20 -16.51 -21.84
C ALA A 102 22.45 -16.89 -23.31
N ALA A 103 22.41 -18.19 -23.61
CA ALA A 103 22.65 -18.68 -24.95
C ALA A 103 21.72 -17.91 -25.90
N PRO A 104 22.19 -17.44 -27.07
CA PRO A 104 21.32 -16.76 -28.02
C PRO A 104 20.25 -17.74 -28.47
N SER A 105 19.07 -17.66 -27.85
CA SER A 105 17.88 -18.34 -28.36
C SER A 105 17.52 -17.65 -29.66
N ARG A 106 17.97 -18.24 -30.78
CA ARG A 106 17.58 -17.82 -32.11
C ARG A 106 16.16 -18.31 -32.39
N ALA A 107 15.20 -17.84 -31.60
CA ALA A 107 13.80 -17.89 -31.98
C ALA A 107 13.56 -16.74 -32.99
N PRO A 108 12.87 -16.98 -34.11
CA PRO A 108 12.49 -15.90 -35.00
C PRO A 108 11.59 -14.93 -34.23
N LEU A 109 12.00 -13.67 -34.15
CA LEU A 109 11.14 -12.57 -33.69
C LEU A 109 9.92 -12.51 -34.62
N LYS A 110 8.79 -13.06 -34.18
CA LYS A 110 7.51 -12.62 -34.73
C LYS A 110 7.35 -11.18 -34.26
N SER A 111 7.47 -10.24 -35.19
CA SER A 111 7.12 -8.84 -34.95
C SER A 111 5.65 -8.76 -34.56
N ALA A 112 5.38 -8.77 -33.26
CA ALA A 112 4.12 -8.30 -32.72
C ALA A 112 4.34 -6.84 -32.39
N TYR A 113 4.05 -5.98 -33.37
CA TYR A 113 3.86 -4.55 -33.10
C TYR A 113 2.76 -4.42 -32.04
N ARG A 114 3.17 -4.13 -30.80
CA ARG A 114 2.28 -3.63 -29.75
C ARG A 114 2.54 -2.13 -29.66
N PRO A 115 1.61 -1.28 -30.09
CA PRO A 115 1.73 0.14 -29.80
C PRO A 115 1.67 0.32 -28.28
N SER A 116 2.65 1.06 -27.75
CA SER A 116 2.65 1.57 -26.39
C SER A 116 1.58 2.65 -26.26
N THR A 117 0.51 2.39 -25.49
CA THR A 117 -0.44 3.43 -25.06
C THR A 117 0.18 4.26 -23.94
N ILE A 118 1.18 5.05 -24.29
CA ILE A 118 1.68 6.14 -23.48
C ILE A 118 1.78 7.31 -24.44
N ASP A 119 1.08 8.39 -24.11
CA ASP A 119 0.85 9.62 -24.87
C ASP A 119 -0.36 9.61 -25.83
N GLU A 120 -1.57 9.78 -25.26
CA GLU A 120 -2.71 10.27 -26.03
C GLU A 120 -3.78 10.98 -25.15
N ASP A 121 -3.37 11.87 -24.25
CA ASP A 121 -4.35 12.75 -23.57
C ASP A 121 -3.75 14.12 -23.17
N LEU A 122 -3.03 14.77 -24.09
CA LEU A 122 -2.54 16.14 -23.89
C LEU A 122 -2.94 17.14 -24.98
N GLU A 123 -3.90 16.81 -25.86
CA GLU A 123 -4.37 17.75 -26.87
C GLU A 123 -5.85 17.60 -27.23
N THR A 124 -6.76 17.86 -26.28
CA THR A 124 -8.12 18.37 -26.60
C THR A 124 -8.63 19.28 -25.49
N VAL A 125 -7.98 20.44 -25.30
CA VAL A 125 -8.67 21.64 -24.83
C VAL A 125 -8.11 22.86 -25.58
N ARG A 126 -8.44 22.96 -26.86
CA ARG A 126 -8.52 24.26 -27.53
C ARG A 126 -9.81 24.31 -28.35
N TYR A 127 -10.48 25.45 -28.21
CA TYR A 127 -11.69 25.92 -28.89
C TYR A 127 -13.02 25.45 -28.31
N PHE A 128 -13.56 26.22 -27.36
CA PHE A 128 -14.86 26.87 -27.55
C PHE A 128 -14.79 28.30 -27.01
N TYR A 129 -15.18 29.24 -27.87
CA TYR A 129 -15.47 30.64 -27.57
C TYR A 129 -16.76 30.75 -26.76
#